data_AF-A0A958SAP5-F1
#
_entry.id   AF-A0A958SAP5-F1
#
_cell.length_a   1.000
_cell.length_b   1.000
_cell.length_c   1.000
_cell.angle_alpha   90.00
_cell.angle_beta   90.00
_cell.angle_gamma   90.00
#
_symmetry.space_group_name_H-M   'P 1'
#
loop_
_entity.id
_entity.type
_entity.pdbx_description
1 polymer ?
#
loop_
_entity_poly.entity_id
_entity_poly.type
_entity_poly.pdbx_seq_one_letter_code
_entity_poly.pdbx_strand_id
1 'polypeptide(L)'
;MIYMANHRDNVEKGDPKVGGHSSASASDLHILGTLHLLVKTGFDHIANKPHASPADHSYNYLLDLFLKKDFSKLSLEECNQAMQGLRAFSQNGEPVFQSYHSAFDPDHHNFFPSGTVGIPPVKAGYLALAYNYARQHGYSVPEAHFWAVIGDSEFREGSLHEAVPDFAEREIGNLTWIVDYNRQSLDGHRITNQKVLHGTDADRIGRTMQANGWEVLQVRHGHKRLALFEKMKDGDLLRKYFEEEATDYDLQVLLQLKDPKEA
;
A
#
# COMPACT_ATOMS: atom_id res chain seq x y z
N MET A 1 10.17 9.03 -11.85
CA MET A 1 10.38 7.62 -12.25
C MET A 1 9.49 7.14 -13.41
N ILE A 2 8.17 6.95 -13.25
CA ILE A 2 7.29 6.43 -14.32
C ILE A 2 7.35 7.27 -15.61
N TYR A 3 7.29 8.61 -15.49
CA TYR A 3 7.41 9.50 -16.64
C TYR A 3 8.72 9.28 -17.39
N MET A 4 9.86 9.26 -16.69
CA MET A 4 11.19 9.07 -17.28
C MET A 4 11.30 7.73 -17.99
N ALA A 5 10.79 6.65 -17.38
CA ALA A 5 10.79 5.32 -18.00
C ALA A 5 10.02 5.26 -19.34
N ASN A 6 8.99 6.10 -19.51
CA ASN A 6 8.20 6.18 -20.74
C ASN A 6 8.71 7.24 -21.73
N HIS A 7 9.69 8.06 -21.35
CA HIS A 7 10.25 9.16 -22.17
C HIS A 7 11.78 9.05 -22.22
N ARG A 8 12.28 7.83 -22.45
CA ARG A 8 13.70 7.54 -22.58
C ARG A 8 14.25 8.04 -23.93
N ASP A 9 15.48 8.53 -23.94
CA ASP A 9 16.11 9.09 -25.13
C ASP A 9 16.42 8.04 -26.21
N ASN A 10 16.54 6.77 -25.82
CA ASN A 10 16.89 5.64 -26.69
C ASN A 10 15.67 4.85 -27.19
N VAL A 11 14.48 5.45 -27.22
CA VAL A 11 13.27 4.77 -27.73
C VAL A 11 13.33 4.61 -29.24
N GLU A 12 13.16 3.37 -29.72
CA GLU A 12 13.12 3.08 -31.15
C GLU A 12 11.68 2.96 -31.66
N LYS A 13 11.48 3.18 -32.98
CA LYS A 13 10.17 3.04 -33.60
C LYS A 13 9.71 1.57 -33.51
N GLY A 14 8.63 1.35 -32.76
CA GLY A 14 8.08 0.00 -32.54
C GLY A 14 8.27 -0.51 -31.11
N ASP A 15 9.06 0.20 -30.30
CA ASP A 15 9.21 -0.13 -28.88
C ASP A 15 7.87 -0.06 -28.14
N PRO A 16 7.59 -1.02 -27.24
CA PRO A 16 6.44 -0.95 -26.38
C PRO A 16 6.61 0.17 -25.34
N LYS A 17 5.48 0.74 -24.90
CA LYS A 17 5.47 1.58 -23.70
C LYS A 17 5.88 0.75 -22.49
N VAL A 18 6.74 1.31 -21.65
CA VAL A 18 7.21 0.67 -20.41
C VAL A 18 6.09 0.54 -19.38
N GLY A 19 5.19 1.53 -19.34
CA GLY A 19 4.04 1.55 -18.42
C GLY A 19 4.40 2.03 -17.01
N GLY A 20 3.52 1.72 -16.05
CA GLY A 20 3.60 2.16 -14.65
C GLY A 20 2.25 2.67 -14.14
N HIS A 21 2.08 2.70 -12.82
CA HIS A 21 0.78 2.98 -12.18
C HIS A 21 0.86 4.23 -11.28
N SER A 22 0.73 5.41 -11.87
CA SER A 22 0.84 6.69 -11.13
C SER A 22 -0.30 6.88 -10.13
N SER A 23 -1.53 6.52 -10.48
CA SER A 23 -2.69 6.72 -9.60
C SER A 23 -2.60 5.88 -8.31
N ALA A 24 -2.17 4.62 -8.44
CA ALA A 24 -1.97 3.73 -7.28
C ALA A 24 -0.82 4.21 -6.38
N SER A 25 0.24 4.77 -6.97
CA SER A 25 1.34 5.41 -6.23
C SER A 25 0.88 6.69 -5.51
N ALA A 26 -0.01 7.46 -6.13
CA ALA A 26 -0.52 8.70 -5.55
C ALA A 26 -1.46 8.48 -4.35
N SER A 27 -2.30 7.43 -4.39
CA SER A 27 -3.21 7.12 -3.28
C SER A 27 -2.48 6.72 -2.00
N ASP A 28 -1.31 6.09 -2.13
CA ASP A 28 -0.51 5.60 -0.99
C ASP A 28 0.47 6.61 -0.42
N LEU A 29 0.63 7.79 -1.04
CA LEU A 29 1.68 8.74 -0.68
C LEU A 29 1.69 9.05 0.83
N HIS A 30 0.54 9.35 1.43
CA HIS A 30 0.46 9.64 2.86
C HIS A 30 0.61 8.40 3.75
N ILE A 31 0.17 7.22 3.28
CA ILE A 31 0.32 5.95 4.00
C ILE A 31 1.81 5.61 4.09
N LEU A 32 2.51 5.59 2.95
CA LEU A 32 3.94 5.30 2.86
C LEU A 32 4.76 6.38 3.56
N GLY A 33 4.40 7.66 3.43
CA GLY A 33 5.04 8.74 4.17
C GLY A 33 4.95 8.56 5.68
N THR A 34 3.79 8.16 6.20
CA THR A 34 3.63 7.87 7.63
C THR A 34 4.46 6.66 8.04
N LEU A 35 4.40 5.57 7.26
CA LEU A 35 5.18 4.36 7.51
C LEU A 35 6.67 4.68 7.59
N HIS A 36 7.24 5.23 6.52
CA HIS A 36 8.69 5.45 6.41
C HIS A 36 9.22 6.56 7.31
N LEU A 37 8.46 7.63 7.54
CA LEU A 37 8.98 8.81 8.25
C LEU A 37 8.63 8.84 9.73
N LEU A 38 7.63 8.08 10.19
CA LEU A 38 7.12 8.20 11.56
C LEU A 38 7.07 6.90 12.36
N VAL A 39 6.74 5.75 11.74
CA VAL A 39 6.42 4.54 12.51
C VAL A 39 7.35 3.36 12.26
N LYS A 40 7.83 3.17 11.02
CA LYS A 40 8.60 1.98 10.64
C LYS A 40 10.00 2.05 11.25
N THR A 41 10.44 0.93 11.83
CA THR A 41 11.82 0.76 12.32
C THR A 41 12.72 0.06 11.30
N GLY A 42 14.02 -0.06 11.60
CA GLY A 42 14.99 -0.71 10.71
C GLY A 42 14.73 -2.21 10.48
N PHE A 43 14.16 -2.91 11.46
CA PHE A 43 13.89 -4.36 11.38
C PHE A 43 12.48 -4.71 10.91
N ASP A 44 11.61 -3.71 10.79
CA ASP A 44 10.25 -3.92 10.31
C ASP A 44 10.23 -4.41 8.87
N HIS A 45 9.30 -5.30 8.59
CA HIS A 45 9.05 -5.84 7.26
C HIS A 45 7.84 -5.18 6.62
N ILE A 46 7.87 -5.02 5.30
CA ILE A 46 6.79 -4.39 4.56
C ILE A 46 6.41 -5.18 3.31
N ALA A 47 5.13 -5.50 3.22
CA ALA A 47 4.46 -6.00 2.03
C ALA A 47 3.66 -4.84 1.43
N ASN A 48 4.14 -4.25 0.34
CA ASN A 48 3.46 -3.13 -0.28
C ASN A 48 2.66 -3.57 -1.51
N LYS A 49 1.50 -2.95 -1.76
CA LYS A 49 0.70 -3.25 -2.94
C LYS A 49 1.57 -3.02 -4.19
N PRO A 50 1.58 -3.94 -5.16
CA PRO A 50 2.57 -3.93 -6.25
C PRO A 50 2.68 -2.59 -6.98
N HIS A 51 1.52 -2.01 -7.31
CA HIS A 51 1.42 -0.80 -8.12
C HIS A 51 1.90 0.49 -7.42
N ALA A 52 2.15 0.44 -6.10
CA ALA A 52 2.71 1.56 -5.34
C ALA A 52 4.24 1.58 -5.29
N SER A 53 4.92 0.56 -5.84
CA SER A 53 6.37 0.45 -5.74
C SER A 53 7.12 1.71 -6.20
N PRO A 54 6.69 2.45 -7.25
CA PRO A 54 7.37 3.69 -7.62
C PRO A 54 7.37 4.77 -6.54
N ALA A 55 6.28 4.92 -5.77
CA ALA A 55 6.25 5.84 -4.65
C ALA A 55 7.14 5.36 -3.51
N ASP A 56 7.12 4.06 -3.23
CA ASP A 56 7.92 3.47 -2.15
C ASP A 56 9.42 3.54 -2.41
N HIS A 57 9.88 3.15 -3.61
CA HIS A 57 11.25 3.32 -4.06
C HIS A 57 11.72 4.78 -3.93
N SER A 58 10.81 5.75 -4.14
CA SER A 58 11.12 7.17 -3.98
C SER A 58 11.34 7.55 -2.51
N TYR A 59 10.57 6.99 -1.57
CA TYR A 59 10.83 7.16 -0.13
C TYR A 59 12.16 6.52 0.28
N ASN A 60 12.42 5.28 -0.15
CA ASN A 60 13.67 4.58 0.15
C ASN A 60 14.89 5.31 -0.43
N TYR A 61 14.77 5.91 -1.62
CA TYR A 61 15.80 6.77 -2.20
C TYR A 61 16.08 8.00 -1.33
N LEU A 62 15.04 8.72 -0.91
CA LEU A 62 15.17 9.93 -0.09
C LEU A 62 15.74 9.64 1.30
N LEU A 63 15.54 8.42 1.80
CA LEU A 63 16.05 7.95 3.09
C LEU A 63 17.41 7.25 3.01
N ASP A 64 18.03 7.21 1.82
CA ASP A 64 19.35 6.58 1.60
C ASP A 64 19.38 5.09 2.04
N LEU A 65 18.34 4.35 1.64
CA LEU A 65 18.10 2.95 2.00
C LEU A 65 18.46 1.93 0.90
N PHE A 66 19.09 2.38 -0.19
CA PHE A 66 19.48 1.48 -1.28
C PHE A 66 20.75 0.71 -0.95
N LEU A 67 20.68 -0.61 -1.11
CA LEU A 67 21.72 -1.57 -0.80
C LEU A 67 22.09 -2.43 -2.01
N LYS A 68 23.36 -2.83 -2.05
CA LYS A 68 23.87 -3.86 -2.96
C LYS A 68 23.48 -5.23 -2.41
N LYS A 69 23.67 -6.27 -3.22
CA LYS A 69 23.37 -7.67 -2.82
C LYS A 69 24.15 -8.14 -1.58
N ASP A 70 25.29 -7.53 -1.29
CA ASP A 70 26.10 -7.80 -0.10
C ASP A 70 25.73 -6.91 1.11
N PHE A 71 24.63 -6.16 1.02
CA PHE A 71 24.13 -5.20 2.00
C PHE A 71 25.02 -3.96 2.24
N SER A 72 26.03 -3.72 1.39
CA SER A 72 26.71 -2.42 1.37
C SER A 72 25.85 -1.35 0.71
N LYS A 73 26.03 -0.08 1.08
CA LYS A 73 25.28 1.03 0.47
C LYS A 73 25.65 1.25 -0.98
N LEU A 74 24.66 1.60 -1.80
CA LEU A 74 24.92 2.19 -3.12
C LEU A 74 25.51 3.60 -2.94
N SER A 75 26.38 3.99 -3.87
CA SER A 75 26.77 5.39 -4.03
C SER A 75 25.59 6.22 -4.56
N LEU A 76 25.63 7.53 -4.35
CA LEU A 76 24.60 8.44 -4.87
C LEU A 76 24.45 8.35 -6.39
N GLU A 77 25.55 8.13 -7.12
CA GLU A 77 25.52 7.93 -8.57
C GLU A 77 24.77 6.66 -8.95
N GLU A 78 25.05 5.54 -8.28
CA GLU A 78 24.34 4.27 -8.47
C GLU A 78 22.85 4.41 -8.09
N CYS A 79 22.53 5.13 -7.01
CA CYS A 79 21.15 5.41 -6.61
C CYS A 79 20.39 6.23 -7.67
N ASN A 80 21.02 7.28 -8.20
CA ASN A 80 20.47 8.09 -9.28
C ASN A 80 20.23 7.26 -10.54
N GLN A 81 21.15 6.36 -10.88
CA GLN A 81 21.00 5.44 -12.00
C GLN A 81 19.81 4.50 -11.79
N ALA A 82 19.66 3.92 -10.58
CA ALA A 82 18.54 3.05 -10.25
C ALA A 82 17.18 3.75 -10.45
N MET A 83 17.06 5.00 -9.99
CA MET A 83 15.81 5.79 -10.10
C MET A 83 15.41 6.10 -11.55
N GLN A 84 16.33 5.96 -12.51
CA GLN A 84 16.06 6.08 -13.94
C GLN A 84 15.72 4.74 -14.60
N GLY A 85 16.07 3.62 -13.95
CA GLY A 85 15.98 2.26 -14.46
C GLY A 85 14.68 1.51 -14.13
N LEU A 86 13.56 2.19 -13.90
CA LEU A 86 12.28 1.50 -13.66
C LEU A 86 11.88 0.63 -14.87
N ARG A 87 11.72 -0.67 -14.62
CA ARG A 87 11.42 -1.74 -15.59
C ARG A 87 12.49 -1.93 -16.66
N ALA A 88 13.68 -1.39 -16.47
CA ALA A 88 14.81 -1.65 -17.34
C ALA A 88 15.36 -3.06 -17.09
N PHE A 89 15.91 -3.68 -18.13
CA PHE A 89 16.77 -4.85 -17.99
C PHE A 89 18.19 -4.37 -17.75
N SER A 90 18.80 -4.84 -16.66
CA SER A 90 20.21 -4.60 -16.38
C SER A 90 21.08 -5.28 -17.45
N GLN A 91 21.94 -4.51 -18.13
CA GLN A 91 22.82 -5.03 -19.19
C GLN A 91 24.21 -5.38 -18.67
N ASN A 92 24.74 -4.58 -17.75
CA ASN A 92 26.10 -4.67 -17.23
C ASN A 92 26.15 -4.80 -15.70
N GLY A 93 25.02 -5.16 -15.08
CA GLY A 93 24.91 -5.28 -13.62
C GLY A 93 24.59 -3.97 -12.91
N GLU A 94 24.24 -2.91 -13.66
CA GLU A 94 23.75 -1.66 -13.10
C GLU A 94 22.45 -1.86 -12.31
N PRO A 95 22.23 -1.08 -11.23
CA PRO A 95 21.02 -1.19 -10.45
C PRO A 95 19.82 -0.67 -11.24
N VAL A 96 18.71 -1.41 -11.20
CA VAL A 96 17.44 -1.11 -11.86
C VAL A 96 16.30 -1.54 -10.96
N PHE A 97 15.12 -0.96 -11.16
CA PHE A 97 13.91 -1.36 -10.43
C PHE A 97 13.03 -2.24 -11.30
N GLN A 98 12.46 -3.29 -10.72
CA GLN A 98 11.47 -4.12 -11.37
C GLN A 98 10.10 -3.42 -11.43
N SER A 99 9.13 -4.06 -12.08
CA SER A 99 7.78 -3.49 -12.23
C SER A 99 7.04 -3.26 -10.91
N TYR A 100 7.37 -4.09 -9.92
CA TYR A 100 6.84 -4.20 -8.56
C TYR A 100 8.00 -4.60 -7.64
N HIS A 101 7.86 -4.45 -6.33
CA HIS A 101 8.93 -4.83 -5.40
C HIS A 101 9.42 -6.27 -5.65
N SER A 102 10.74 -6.40 -5.70
CA SER A 102 11.46 -7.61 -6.04
C SER A 102 12.67 -7.77 -5.14
N ALA A 103 13.10 -9.02 -4.94
CA ALA A 103 14.36 -9.33 -4.24
C ALA A 103 15.60 -8.82 -4.99
N PHE A 104 15.45 -8.38 -6.24
CA PHE A 104 16.52 -7.81 -7.05
C PHE A 104 16.56 -6.28 -7.03
N ASP A 105 15.59 -5.64 -6.40
CA ASP A 105 15.55 -4.18 -6.32
C ASP A 105 16.61 -3.66 -5.34
N PRO A 106 17.21 -2.49 -5.59
CA PRO A 106 18.14 -1.86 -4.67
C PRO A 106 17.60 -1.62 -3.26
N ASP A 107 16.29 -1.56 -3.06
CA ASP A 107 15.66 -1.42 -1.74
C ASP A 107 15.06 -2.72 -1.20
N HIS A 108 15.60 -3.88 -1.57
CA HIS A 108 15.04 -5.20 -1.20
C HIS A 108 15.06 -5.55 0.31
N HIS A 109 15.60 -4.72 1.19
CA HIS A 109 15.82 -5.08 2.60
C HIS A 109 14.51 -5.10 3.41
N ASN A 110 14.14 -6.26 3.95
CA ASN A 110 12.88 -6.48 4.69
C ASN A 110 11.62 -6.15 3.88
N PHE A 111 11.69 -6.32 2.55
CA PHE A 111 10.53 -6.22 1.65
C PHE A 111 10.06 -7.60 1.21
N PHE A 112 8.75 -7.77 1.11
CA PHE A 112 8.15 -8.94 0.46
C PHE A 112 7.91 -8.65 -1.02
N PRO A 113 8.44 -9.47 -1.96
CA PRO A 113 8.17 -9.30 -3.38
C PRO A 113 6.66 -9.35 -3.68
N SER A 114 6.14 -8.32 -4.35
CA SER A 114 4.70 -8.04 -4.33
C SER A 114 3.95 -8.21 -5.65
N GLY A 115 4.59 -8.73 -6.69
CA GLY A 115 3.94 -8.90 -8.01
C GLY A 115 2.74 -9.85 -8.04
N THR A 116 2.57 -10.73 -7.06
CA THR A 116 1.41 -11.62 -6.93
C THR A 116 0.44 -11.04 -5.90
N VAL A 117 -0.64 -10.41 -6.35
CA VAL A 117 -1.65 -9.85 -5.45
C VAL A 117 -2.18 -10.91 -4.46
N GLY A 118 -2.32 -10.52 -3.20
CA GLY A 118 -2.89 -11.32 -2.12
C GLY A 118 -1.98 -12.36 -1.46
N ILE A 119 -0.75 -12.55 -1.94
CA ILE A 119 0.24 -13.45 -1.32
C ILE A 119 1.19 -12.74 -0.35
N PRO A 120 1.76 -11.54 -0.66
CA PRO A 120 2.69 -10.85 0.22
C PRO A 120 2.13 -10.53 1.61
N PRO A 121 0.88 -10.05 1.76
CA PRO A 121 0.30 -9.80 3.09
C PRO A 121 0.20 -11.08 3.94
N VAL A 122 -0.13 -12.20 3.31
CA VAL A 122 -0.20 -13.52 3.95
C VAL A 122 1.20 -13.98 4.37
N LYS A 123 2.21 -13.81 3.51
CA LYS A 123 3.62 -14.09 3.87
C LYS A 123 4.09 -13.24 5.05
N ALA A 124 3.70 -11.96 5.10
CA ALA A 124 4.03 -11.08 6.21
C ALA A 124 3.48 -11.62 7.53
N GLY A 125 2.22 -12.06 7.54
CA GLY A 125 1.62 -12.64 8.75
C GLY A 125 2.23 -13.96 9.18
N TYR A 126 2.55 -14.86 8.25
CA TYR A 126 3.23 -16.11 8.60
C TYR A 126 4.69 -15.91 9.03
N LEU A 127 5.39 -14.90 8.51
CA LEU A 127 6.72 -14.55 9.01
C LEU A 127 6.64 -13.94 10.42
N ALA A 128 5.63 -13.12 10.70
CA ALA A 128 5.34 -12.61 12.04
C ALA A 128 5.12 -13.76 13.04
N LEU A 129 4.31 -14.75 12.65
CA LEU A 129 4.11 -15.96 13.44
C LEU A 129 5.42 -16.73 13.67
N ALA A 130 6.26 -16.87 12.65
CA ALA A 130 7.56 -17.53 12.77
C ALA A 130 8.49 -16.79 13.76
N TYR A 131 8.49 -15.46 13.78
CA TYR A 131 9.22 -14.66 14.75
C TYR A 131 8.72 -14.91 16.18
N ASN A 132 7.40 -14.92 16.39
CA ASN A 132 6.81 -15.22 17.69
C ASN A 132 7.14 -16.64 18.16
N TYR A 133 7.03 -17.61 17.27
CA TYR A 133 7.41 -19.00 17.53
C TYR A 133 8.89 -19.10 17.94
N ALA A 134 9.79 -18.47 17.19
CA ALA A 134 11.22 -18.46 17.51
C ALA A 134 11.50 -17.88 18.90
N ARG A 135 10.90 -16.74 19.26
CA ARG A 135 11.02 -16.16 20.61
C ARG A 135 10.54 -17.11 21.70
N GLN A 136 9.38 -17.74 21.51
CA GLN A 136 8.82 -18.70 22.48
C GLN A 136 9.70 -19.94 22.68
N HIS A 137 10.54 -20.28 21.70
CA HIS A 137 11.47 -21.41 21.75
C HIS A 137 12.90 -21.00 22.15
N GLY A 138 13.09 -19.78 22.66
CA GLY A 138 14.38 -19.30 23.17
C GLY A 138 15.38 -18.89 22.10
N TYR A 139 14.95 -18.74 20.84
CA TYR A 139 15.80 -18.16 19.79
C TYR A 139 15.77 -16.63 19.87
N SER A 140 16.94 -16.03 19.65
CA SER A 140 17.07 -14.58 19.52
C SER A 140 16.64 -14.14 18.13
N VAL A 141 15.57 -13.35 18.05
CA VAL A 141 15.13 -12.66 16.82
C VAL A 141 14.97 -11.17 17.12
N PRO A 142 15.18 -10.27 16.14
CA PRO A 142 14.99 -8.84 16.36
C PRO A 142 13.52 -8.52 16.62
N GLU A 143 13.28 -7.45 17.39
CA GLU A 143 11.96 -6.83 17.46
C GLU A 143 11.63 -6.24 16.09
N ALA A 144 10.49 -6.67 15.54
CA ALA A 144 10.06 -6.29 14.20
C ALA A 144 8.54 -6.28 14.12
N HIS A 145 8.01 -5.24 13.49
CA HIS A 145 6.61 -5.17 13.08
C HIS A 145 6.47 -5.54 11.60
N PHE A 146 5.34 -6.16 11.25
CA PHE A 146 5.03 -6.60 9.91
C PHE A 146 3.90 -5.73 9.35
N TRP A 147 4.22 -4.92 8.35
CA TRP A 147 3.28 -4.01 7.70
C TRP A 147 2.83 -4.58 6.36
N ALA A 148 1.54 -4.54 6.07
CA ALA A 148 1.03 -4.83 4.74
C ALA A 148 0.15 -3.68 4.25
N VAL A 149 0.53 -3.01 3.17
CA VAL A 149 -0.31 -2.03 2.46
C VAL A 149 -0.98 -2.76 1.30
N ILE A 150 -2.30 -2.78 1.27
CA ILE A 150 -3.11 -3.65 0.42
C ILE A 150 -4.17 -2.80 -0.28
N GLY A 151 -4.47 -3.06 -1.55
CA GLY A 151 -5.64 -2.44 -2.17
C GLY A 151 -6.96 -3.04 -1.65
N ASP A 152 -8.02 -2.24 -1.56
CA ASP A 152 -9.39 -2.74 -1.29
C ASP A 152 -9.82 -3.93 -2.18
N SER A 153 -9.37 -3.86 -3.41
CA SER A 153 -9.57 -4.80 -4.50
C SER A 153 -8.81 -6.11 -4.31
N GLU A 154 -7.58 -6.01 -3.79
CA GLU A 154 -6.72 -7.15 -3.48
C GLU A 154 -7.24 -7.92 -2.26
N PHE A 155 -7.93 -7.25 -1.33
CA PHE A 155 -8.55 -7.89 -0.17
C PHE A 155 -9.60 -8.95 -0.53
N ARG A 156 -10.05 -9.01 -1.79
CA ARG A 156 -11.00 -9.99 -2.31
C ARG A 156 -10.34 -11.31 -2.72
N GLU A 157 -9.02 -11.37 -2.79
CA GLU A 157 -8.31 -12.62 -3.06
C GLU A 157 -8.55 -13.62 -1.92
N GLY A 158 -8.83 -14.88 -2.29
CA GLY A 158 -9.16 -15.92 -1.31
C GLY A 158 -8.06 -16.15 -0.28
N SER A 159 -6.79 -15.98 -0.69
CA SER A 159 -5.63 -16.18 0.18
C SER A 159 -5.61 -15.26 1.40
N LEU A 160 -6.06 -13.99 1.28
CA LEU A 160 -6.11 -13.11 2.45
C LEU A 160 -7.17 -13.61 3.41
N HIS A 161 -8.40 -13.84 2.91
CA HIS A 161 -9.54 -14.25 3.71
C HIS A 161 -9.29 -15.54 4.49
N GLU A 162 -8.63 -16.52 3.87
CA GLU A 162 -8.27 -17.78 4.53
C GLU A 162 -7.25 -17.59 5.66
N ALA A 163 -6.34 -16.61 5.55
CA ALA A 163 -5.29 -16.37 6.53
C ALA A 163 -5.72 -15.49 7.72
N VAL A 164 -6.76 -14.66 7.56
CA VAL A 164 -7.25 -13.76 8.63
C VAL A 164 -7.49 -14.48 9.97
N PRO A 165 -8.28 -15.57 10.06
CA PRO A 165 -8.53 -16.24 11.33
C PRO A 165 -7.26 -16.82 11.95
N ASP A 166 -6.36 -17.37 11.12
CA ASP A 166 -5.11 -17.99 11.60
C ASP A 166 -4.24 -17.01 12.40
N PHE A 167 -4.18 -15.75 11.95
CA PHE A 167 -3.40 -14.71 12.60
C PHE A 167 -4.00 -14.25 13.93
N ALA A 168 -5.33 -14.18 14.01
CA ALA A 168 -6.02 -13.76 15.22
C ALA A 168 -6.03 -14.87 16.29
N GLU A 169 -6.27 -16.13 15.91
CA GLU A 169 -6.25 -17.28 16.82
C GLU A 169 -4.90 -17.47 17.53
N ARG A 170 -3.82 -16.97 16.93
CA ARG A 170 -2.45 -17.05 17.45
C ARG A 170 -1.98 -15.75 18.09
N GLU A 171 -2.85 -14.75 18.21
CA GLU A 171 -2.61 -13.46 18.86
C GLU A 171 -1.28 -12.81 18.43
N ILE A 172 -0.97 -12.82 17.12
CA ILE A 172 0.39 -12.49 16.65
C ILE A 172 0.87 -11.09 17.07
N GLY A 173 -0.04 -10.13 17.23
CA GLY A 173 0.20 -8.84 17.90
C GLY A 173 1.14 -7.84 17.20
N ASN A 174 1.98 -8.29 16.26
CA ASN A 174 2.96 -7.48 15.54
C ASN A 174 2.73 -7.45 14.02
N LEU A 175 1.48 -7.60 13.58
CA LEU A 175 1.05 -7.50 12.18
C LEU A 175 0.01 -6.39 12.03
N THR A 176 0.16 -5.55 11.01
CA THR A 176 -0.86 -4.57 10.63
C THR A 176 -1.11 -4.60 9.14
N TRP A 177 -2.37 -4.81 8.78
CA TRP A 177 -2.87 -4.66 7.42
C TRP A 177 -3.54 -3.30 7.25
N ILE A 178 -3.05 -2.52 6.29
CA ILE A 178 -3.54 -1.21 5.92
C ILE A 178 -4.22 -1.36 4.55
N VAL A 179 -5.54 -1.25 4.52
CA VAL A 179 -6.31 -1.32 3.28
C VAL A 179 -6.44 0.10 2.71
N ASP A 180 -5.78 0.37 1.57
CA ASP A 180 -6.01 1.56 0.76
C ASP A 180 -7.38 1.46 0.09
N TYR A 181 -8.40 1.98 0.79
CA TYR A 181 -9.78 2.02 0.34
C TYR A 181 -10.03 3.26 -0.53
N ASN A 182 -9.48 3.22 -1.74
CA ASN A 182 -9.64 4.27 -2.74
C ASN A 182 -10.94 4.17 -3.55
N ARG A 183 -11.74 3.10 -3.35
CA ARG A 183 -13.08 2.87 -3.94
C ARG A 183 -13.06 2.57 -5.44
N GLN A 184 -11.90 2.28 -6.01
CA GLN A 184 -11.73 2.02 -7.44
C GLN A 184 -11.05 0.67 -7.69
N SER A 185 -11.47 0.02 -8.76
CA SER A 185 -10.72 -1.06 -9.40
C SER A 185 -10.01 -0.52 -10.64
N LEU A 186 -9.31 -1.41 -11.36
CA LEU A 186 -8.70 -1.09 -12.66
C LEU A 186 -9.73 -0.55 -13.68
N ASP A 187 -10.96 -1.07 -13.64
CA ASP A 187 -12.01 -0.75 -14.61
C ASP A 187 -13.02 0.30 -14.10
N GLY A 188 -12.72 0.95 -12.97
CA GLY A 188 -13.52 2.05 -12.42
C GLY A 188 -14.12 1.77 -11.05
N HIS A 189 -15.14 2.55 -10.67
CA HIS A 189 -15.79 2.37 -9.37
C HIS A 189 -16.44 0.99 -9.29
N ARG A 190 -16.37 0.36 -8.13
CA ARG A 190 -17.03 -0.92 -7.92
C ARG A 190 -18.51 -0.70 -7.64
N ILE A 191 -19.35 -1.49 -8.31
CA ILE A 191 -20.78 -1.56 -8.03
C ILE A 191 -20.99 -2.65 -6.98
N THR A 192 -21.40 -2.28 -5.78
CA THR A 192 -21.68 -3.20 -4.68
C THR A 192 -23.17 -3.19 -4.33
N ASN A 193 -23.71 -4.33 -3.89
CA ASN A 193 -25.09 -4.40 -3.42
C ASN A 193 -25.15 -3.96 -1.96
N GLN A 194 -25.31 -2.65 -1.75
CA GLN A 194 -25.30 -2.05 -0.41
C GLN A 194 -26.40 -2.59 0.51
N LYS A 195 -27.54 -3.02 -0.05
CA LYS A 195 -28.64 -3.61 0.71
C LYS A 195 -28.25 -4.96 1.32
N VAL A 196 -27.60 -5.82 0.52
CA VAL A 196 -27.10 -7.14 0.98
C VAL A 196 -25.89 -6.97 1.90
N LEU A 197 -25.02 -6.03 1.57
CA LEU A 197 -23.84 -5.73 2.36
C LEU A 197 -24.15 -4.92 3.62
N HIS A 198 -25.38 -4.43 3.82
CA HIS A 198 -25.72 -3.54 4.93
C HIS A 198 -24.66 -2.42 5.09
N GLY A 199 -24.32 -1.75 3.99
CA GLY A 199 -23.26 -0.73 3.94
C GLY A 199 -22.34 -0.83 2.72
N THR A 200 -21.16 -0.21 2.82
CA THR A 200 -20.11 -0.19 1.79
C THR A 200 -19.24 -1.46 1.81
N ASP A 201 -18.33 -1.62 0.84
CA ASP A 201 -17.37 -2.72 0.90
C ASP A 201 -16.39 -2.55 2.06
N ALA A 202 -16.04 -1.31 2.45
CA ALA A 202 -15.27 -1.05 3.66
C ALA A 202 -15.98 -1.56 4.92
N ASP A 203 -17.30 -1.38 5.02
CA ASP A 203 -18.07 -1.90 6.15
C ASP A 203 -18.12 -3.44 6.14
N ARG A 204 -18.24 -4.06 4.96
CA ARG A 204 -18.11 -5.51 4.83
C ARG A 204 -16.73 -6.00 5.30
N ILE A 205 -15.65 -5.41 4.79
CA ILE A 205 -14.27 -5.74 5.15
C ILE A 205 -14.10 -5.61 6.66
N GLY A 206 -14.51 -4.48 7.24
CA GLY A 206 -14.39 -4.23 8.67
C GLY A 206 -15.12 -5.26 9.52
N ARG A 207 -16.39 -5.56 9.20
CA ARG A 207 -17.15 -6.59 9.93
C ARG A 207 -16.56 -7.99 9.76
N THR A 208 -16.07 -8.34 8.56
CA THR A 208 -15.41 -9.62 8.33
C THR A 208 -14.14 -9.75 9.17
N MET A 209 -13.30 -8.71 9.21
CA MET A 209 -12.07 -8.70 10.01
C MET A 209 -12.39 -8.80 11.51
N GLN A 210 -13.32 -7.98 12.01
CA GLN A 210 -13.76 -8.02 13.40
C GLN A 210 -14.33 -9.39 13.80
N ALA A 211 -15.14 -10.00 12.94
CA ALA A 211 -15.69 -11.34 13.19
C ALA A 211 -14.61 -12.44 13.25
N ASN A 212 -13.46 -12.21 12.63
CA ASN A 212 -12.29 -13.09 12.69
C ASN A 212 -11.24 -12.61 13.71
N GLY A 213 -11.63 -11.80 14.71
CA GLY A 213 -10.78 -11.46 15.85
C GLY A 213 -9.78 -10.33 15.64
N TRP A 214 -9.88 -9.58 14.53
CA TRP A 214 -9.01 -8.43 14.28
C TRP A 214 -9.56 -7.14 14.88
N GLU A 215 -8.66 -6.30 15.38
CA GLU A 215 -8.96 -4.89 15.63
C GLU A 215 -9.04 -4.13 14.30
N VAL A 216 -10.09 -3.33 14.12
CA VAL A 216 -10.33 -2.57 12.89
C VAL A 216 -10.51 -1.10 13.21
N LEU A 217 -9.64 -0.28 12.62
CA LEU A 217 -9.69 1.18 12.69
C LEU A 217 -10.03 1.75 11.32
N GLN A 218 -11.13 2.51 11.23
CA GLN A 218 -11.52 3.19 9.99
C GLN A 218 -11.10 4.66 10.01
N VAL A 219 -10.15 5.02 9.14
CA VAL A 219 -9.67 6.40 8.97
C VAL A 219 -10.43 7.07 7.83
N ARG A 220 -11.65 7.55 8.11
CA ARG A 220 -12.57 8.09 7.08
C ARG A 220 -12.32 9.57 6.74
N HIS A 221 -11.82 10.34 7.70
CA HIS A 221 -11.84 11.81 7.64
C HIS A 221 -10.51 12.42 8.09
N GLY A 222 -9.99 13.34 7.27
CA GLY A 222 -8.86 14.18 7.66
C GLY A 222 -9.27 15.38 8.51
N HIS A 223 -8.29 16.04 9.13
CA HIS A 223 -8.49 17.16 10.05
C HIS A 223 -9.39 18.29 9.52
N LYS A 224 -9.29 18.63 8.23
CA LYS A 224 -10.14 19.68 7.62
C LYS A 224 -11.63 19.35 7.68
N ARG A 225 -11.98 18.08 7.46
CA ARG A 225 -13.38 17.63 7.48
C ARG A 225 -13.89 17.50 8.90
N LEU A 226 -13.06 16.98 9.82
CA LEU A 226 -13.38 16.93 11.24
C LEU A 226 -13.67 18.34 11.81
N ALA A 227 -12.80 19.32 11.53
CA ALA A 227 -13.01 20.71 11.95
C ALA A 227 -14.29 21.33 11.34
N LEU A 228 -14.66 20.91 10.13
CA LEU A 228 -15.90 21.36 9.50
C LEU A 228 -17.14 20.81 10.23
N PHE A 229 -17.12 19.52 10.60
CA PHE A 229 -18.18 18.90 11.38
C PHE A 229 -18.38 19.60 12.73
N GLU A 230 -17.29 19.97 13.41
CA GLU A 230 -17.37 20.66 14.70
C GLU A 230 -17.89 22.11 14.58
N LYS A 231 -17.53 22.80 13.50
CA LYS A 231 -17.87 24.23 13.33
C LYS A 231 -19.29 24.46 12.80
N MET A 232 -19.83 23.53 12.01
CA MET A 232 -21.13 23.70 11.37
C MET A 232 -22.27 23.43 12.33
N LYS A 233 -23.32 24.25 12.28
CA LYS A 233 -24.56 24.06 13.06
C LYS A 233 -25.16 22.66 12.86
N ASP A 234 -25.11 22.14 11.63
CA ASP A 234 -25.62 20.83 11.24
C ASP A 234 -24.48 19.87 10.86
N GLY A 235 -23.31 20.00 11.52
CA GLY A 235 -22.12 19.21 11.19
C GLY A 235 -22.27 17.70 11.41
N ASP A 236 -23.06 17.29 12.40
CA ASP A 236 -23.41 15.87 12.60
C ASP A 236 -24.23 15.29 11.45
N LEU A 237 -25.13 16.09 10.86
CA LEU A 237 -25.89 15.67 9.68
C LEU A 237 -24.96 15.52 8.47
N LEU A 238 -24.01 16.43 8.29
CA LEU A 238 -23.01 16.33 7.24
C LEU A 238 -22.11 15.11 7.43
N ARG A 239 -21.71 14.83 8.67
CA ARG A 239 -20.94 13.62 9.00
C ARG A 239 -21.71 12.36 8.67
N LYS A 240 -22.97 12.27 9.13
CA LYS A 240 -23.86 11.15 8.82
C LYS A 240 -24.03 10.96 7.32
N TYR A 241 -24.21 12.04 6.56
CA TYR A 241 -24.28 11.96 5.10
C TYR A 241 -23.04 11.28 4.51
N PHE A 242 -21.83 11.70 4.90
CA PHE A 242 -20.60 11.08 4.40
C PHE A 242 -20.36 9.64 4.88
N GLU A 243 -20.84 9.29 6.06
CA GLU A 243 -20.57 7.99 6.70
C GLU A 243 -21.64 6.92 6.38
N GLU A 244 -22.88 7.32 6.08
CA GLU A 244 -24.03 6.40 5.97
C GLU A 244 -24.84 6.57 4.67
N GLU A 245 -24.94 7.77 4.12
CA GLU A 245 -25.86 8.05 2.99
C GLU A 245 -25.13 8.10 1.64
N ALA A 246 -23.95 8.70 1.60
CA ALA A 246 -23.16 8.84 0.39
C ALA A 246 -22.61 7.48 -0.05
N THR A 247 -22.92 7.09 -1.29
CA THR A 247 -22.35 5.88 -1.87
C THR A 247 -20.90 6.10 -2.30
N ASP A 248 -20.14 5.02 -2.49
CA ASP A 248 -18.80 5.11 -3.07
C ASP A 248 -18.81 5.79 -4.45
N TYR A 249 -19.89 5.63 -5.22
CA TYR A 249 -20.09 6.35 -6.48
C TYR A 249 -20.25 7.85 -6.26
N ASP A 250 -21.12 8.28 -5.34
CA ASP A 250 -21.34 9.70 -5.05
C ASP A 250 -20.04 10.38 -4.63
N LEU A 251 -19.26 9.74 -3.75
CA LEU A 251 -17.98 10.25 -3.30
C LEU A 251 -16.97 10.39 -4.45
N GLN A 252 -16.96 9.47 -5.40
CA GLN A 252 -16.10 9.54 -6.59
C GLN A 252 -16.54 10.65 -7.55
N VAL A 253 -17.84 10.87 -7.71
CA VAL A 253 -18.37 11.98 -8.52
C VAL A 253 -18.00 13.33 -7.89
N LEU A 254 -18.05 13.46 -6.56
CA LEU A 254 -17.64 14.69 -5.87
C LEU A 254 -16.18 15.09 -6.15
N LEU A 255 -15.29 14.14 -6.43
CA LEU A 255 -13.89 14.42 -6.80
C LEU A 255 -13.75 15.01 -8.22
N GLN A 256 -14.75 14.84 -9.07
CA GLN A 256 -14.78 15.37 -10.44
C GLN A 256 -15.46 16.73 -10.53
N LEU A 257 -16.14 17.17 -9.47
CA LEU A 257 -16.75 18.49 -9.43
C LEU A 257 -15.65 19.55 -9.34
N LYS A 258 -15.69 20.50 -10.27
CA LYS A 258 -14.88 21.72 -10.20
C LYS A 258 -15.52 22.69 -9.22
N ASP A 259 -14.71 23.54 -8.61
CA ASP A 259 -15.25 24.65 -7.83
C ASP A 259 -16.17 25.47 -8.76
N PRO A 260 -17.42 25.74 -8.37
CA PRO A 260 -18.32 26.60 -9.15
C PRO A 260 -17.74 27.98 -9.46
N LYS A 261 -16.74 28.43 -8.69
CA LYS A 261 -16.00 29.69 -8.93
C LYS A 261 -14.93 29.57 -10.02
N GLU A 262 -14.55 28.36 -10.40
CA GLU A 262 -13.56 28.03 -11.43
C GLU A 262 -14.20 27.54 -12.76
N ALA A 263 -15.53 27.43 -12.81
CA ALA A 263 -16.32 27.01 -13.97
C ALA A 263 -16.92 28.22 -14.72
#